data_AF-A0A7X3S2M1-F1
#
_entry.id   AF-A0A7X3S2M1-F1
#
_cell.length_a   1.000
_cell.length_b   1.000
_cell.length_c   1.000
_cell.angle_alpha   90.00
_cell.angle_beta   90.00
_cell.angle_gamma   90.00
#
_symmetry.space_group_name_H-M   'P 1'
#
loop_
_entity.id
_entity.type
_entity.pdbx_description
1 polymer ?
#
loop_
_entity_poly.entity_id
_entity_poly.type
_entity_poly.pdbx_seq_one_letter_code
_entity_poly.pdbx_strand_id
1 'polypeptide(L)'
;MRNMFLALLIVCAASSFAQAELFPNSGPPGATVTIGGAAFGEFVSTAENRVDFNGVPALIQLWEPDLVMVKVPLGAKSGDVTVSGPKGTAVAGRFAIQQVKITKLVPPEAEPGSVLTIEGEHFGNTAGSR
;
A
#
# COMPACT_ATOMS: atom_id res chain seq x y z
N MET A 1 -8.18 34.05 44.71
CA MET A 1 -7.53 32.75 45.00
C MET A 1 -8.20 31.72 44.09
N ARG A 2 -7.75 31.63 42.84
CA ARG A 2 -6.81 30.62 42.32
C ARG A 2 -7.34 29.20 42.53
N ASN A 3 -7.91 28.61 41.49
CA ASN A 3 -7.76 27.18 41.24
C ASN A 3 -7.42 27.00 39.76
N MET A 4 -6.19 26.55 39.58
CA MET A 4 -5.38 26.55 38.37
C MET A 4 -5.57 25.19 37.71
N PHE A 5 -6.34 25.12 36.62
CA PHE A 5 -6.39 23.93 35.77
C PHE A 5 -5.08 23.82 35.01
N LEU A 6 -4.15 23.02 35.54
CA LEU A 6 -2.92 22.65 34.85
C LEU A 6 -3.04 21.17 34.46
N ALA A 7 -3.65 20.92 33.29
CA ALA A 7 -3.48 19.64 32.61
C ALA A 7 -2.12 19.70 31.89
N LEU A 8 -1.06 19.31 32.60
CA LEU A 8 0.25 19.09 32.00
C LEU A 8 0.17 17.79 31.20
N LEU A 9 -0.27 17.90 29.94
CA LEU A 9 -0.11 16.84 28.97
C LEU A 9 1.38 16.79 28.64
N ILE A 10 2.13 15.99 29.41
CA ILE A 10 3.49 15.61 29.06
C ILE A 10 3.37 14.78 27.78
N VAL A 11 3.43 15.45 26.63
CA VAL A 11 3.85 14.80 25.39
C VAL A 11 5.33 14.51 25.60
N CYS A 12 5.61 13.34 26.18
CA CYS A 12 6.93 12.77 26.12
C CYS A 12 7.16 12.50 24.63
N ALA A 13 7.96 13.34 23.98
CA ALA A 13 8.42 13.13 22.62
C ALA A 13 9.40 11.95 22.62
N ALA A 14 8.87 10.74 22.79
CA ALA A 14 9.55 9.55 22.36
C ALA A 14 9.37 9.52 20.85
N SER A 15 10.46 9.77 20.11
CA SER A 15 10.56 9.57 18.66
C SER A 15 10.41 8.07 18.34
N SER A 16 9.22 7.54 18.56
CA SER A 16 8.83 6.17 18.29
C SER A 16 8.34 6.10 16.85
N PHE A 17 8.84 5.10 16.12
CA PHE A 17 8.33 4.69 14.81
C PHE A 17 6.87 4.24 15.00
N ALA A 18 5.91 5.16 14.95
CA ALA A 18 4.58 4.89 15.52
C ALA A 18 3.39 5.23 14.63
N GLN A 19 3.54 6.13 13.66
CA GLN A 19 2.42 6.51 12.79
C GLN A 19 2.78 6.28 11.33
N ALA A 20 2.09 5.33 10.72
CA ALA A 20 2.16 5.03 9.30
C ALA A 20 0.72 4.84 8.78
N GLU A 21 0.40 5.44 7.64
CA GLU A 21 -0.88 5.32 6.98
C GLU A 21 -0.67 5.14 5.48
N LEU A 22 -1.31 4.12 4.92
CA LEU A 22 -1.22 3.81 3.50
C LEU A 22 -2.39 4.37 2.70
N PHE A 23 -2.10 4.83 1.48
CA PHE A 23 -3.10 5.24 0.51
C PHE A 23 -2.61 4.98 -0.93
N PRO A 24 -3.45 4.44 -1.83
CA PRO A 24 -4.77 3.86 -1.56
C PRO A 24 -4.69 2.58 -0.71
N ASN A 25 -5.82 2.16 -0.13
CA ASN A 25 -5.93 0.92 0.65
C ASN A 25 -6.38 -0.30 -0.17
N SER A 26 -6.50 -0.16 -1.49
CA SER A 26 -6.79 -1.28 -2.38
C SER A 26 -6.25 -1.02 -3.78
N GLY A 27 -6.01 -2.11 -4.52
CA GLY A 27 -5.53 -2.05 -5.89
C GLY A 27 -4.97 -3.38 -6.40
N PRO A 28 -4.71 -3.49 -7.70
CA PRO A 28 -4.07 -4.68 -8.28
C PRO A 28 -2.56 -4.72 -7.98
N PRO A 29 -1.91 -5.89 -8.16
CA PRO A 29 -0.45 -5.96 -8.22
C PRO A 29 0.12 -4.94 -9.23
N GLY A 30 1.23 -4.29 -8.87
CA GLY A 30 1.85 -3.23 -9.65
C GLY A 30 1.25 -1.82 -9.45
N ALA A 31 0.15 -1.68 -8.70
CA ALA A 31 -0.32 -0.38 -8.25
C ALA A 31 0.74 0.32 -7.38
N THR A 32 0.79 1.65 -7.44
CA THR A 32 1.62 2.45 -6.53
C THR A 32 0.84 2.74 -5.26
N VAL A 33 1.46 2.51 -4.11
CA VAL A 33 0.95 2.84 -2.79
C VAL A 33 1.89 3.84 -2.14
N THR A 34 1.33 4.90 -1.58
CA THR A 34 2.04 5.87 -0.77
C THR A 34 1.78 5.57 0.69
N ILE A 35 2.83 5.59 1.51
CA ILE A 35 2.75 5.40 2.95
C ILE A 35 3.30 6.67 3.58
N GLY A 36 2.39 7.47 4.15
CA GLY A 36 2.74 8.65 4.91
C GLY A 36 2.96 8.30 6.37
N GLY A 37 3.78 9.07 7.07
CA GLY A 37 4.01 8.85 8.49
C GLY A 37 5.05 9.79 9.08
N ALA A 38 5.63 9.38 10.20
CA ALA A 38 6.71 10.11 10.83
C ALA A 38 7.84 9.16 11.24
N ALA A 39 9.06 9.66 11.09
CA ALA A 39 10.28 9.02 11.59
C ALA A 39 10.57 7.64 10.99
N PHE A 40 10.35 7.44 9.69
CA PHE A 40 10.80 6.24 8.96
C PHE A 40 12.33 6.08 8.97
N GLY A 41 13.05 7.19 9.19
CA GLY A 41 14.50 7.24 9.13
C GLY A 41 14.99 7.37 7.69
N GLU A 42 16.30 7.54 7.53
CA GLU A 42 16.92 7.61 6.21
C GLU A 42 16.97 6.22 5.56
N PHE A 43 17.09 6.22 4.24
CA PHE A 43 17.34 4.99 3.50
C PHE A 43 18.80 4.56 3.73
N VAL A 44 18.99 3.35 4.26
CA VAL A 44 20.31 2.75 4.49
C VAL A 44 20.55 1.65 3.47
N SER A 45 19.62 0.70 3.36
CA SER A 45 19.70 -0.41 2.41
C SER A 45 18.35 -1.11 2.25
N THR A 46 18.20 -1.92 1.21
CA THR A 46 17.02 -2.80 1.03
C THR A 46 16.92 -3.94 2.05
N ALA A 47 17.97 -4.16 2.84
CA ALA A 47 17.94 -5.13 3.94
C ALA A 47 17.21 -4.55 5.16
N GLU A 48 17.46 -3.28 5.48
CA GLU A 48 16.91 -2.57 6.64
C GLU A 48 15.60 -1.85 6.33
N ASN A 49 15.49 -1.21 5.16
CA ASN A 49 14.30 -0.52 4.70
C ASN A 49 13.44 -1.49 3.90
N ARG A 50 12.32 -1.92 4.48
CA ARG A 50 11.39 -2.88 3.86
C ARG A 50 9.96 -2.41 4.00
N VAL A 51 9.17 -2.73 2.98
CA VAL A 51 7.71 -2.67 3.05
C VAL A 51 7.20 -4.03 2.60
N ASP A 52 6.37 -4.66 3.42
CA ASP A 52 5.85 -6.00 3.16
C ASP A 52 4.32 -5.96 3.13
N PHE A 53 3.73 -6.50 2.06
CA PHE A 53 2.29 -6.70 1.91
C PHE A 53 1.95 -8.12 2.35
N ASN A 54 1.46 -8.26 3.59
CA ASN A 54 1.15 -9.55 4.20
C ASN A 54 2.33 -10.55 4.09
N GLY A 55 3.54 -10.08 4.37
CA GLY A 55 4.79 -10.85 4.29
C GLY A 55 5.44 -10.95 2.90
N VAL A 56 4.86 -10.33 1.87
CA VAL A 56 5.45 -10.27 0.52
C VAL A 56 6.18 -8.93 0.34
N PRO A 57 7.50 -8.94 0.07
CA PRO A 57 8.27 -7.70 -0.02
C PRO A 57 7.89 -6.89 -1.26
N ALA A 58 7.66 -5.59 -1.06
CA ALA A 58 7.35 -4.63 -2.11
C ALA A 58 8.61 -4.01 -2.71
N LEU A 59 8.48 -3.51 -3.95
CA LEU A 59 9.51 -2.67 -4.56
C LEU A 59 9.36 -1.24 -4.05
N ILE A 60 10.36 -0.74 -3.33
CA ILE A 60 10.43 0.65 -2.88
C ILE A 60 10.85 1.54 -4.06
N GLN A 61 10.03 2.54 -4.38
CA GLN A 61 10.29 3.55 -5.42
C GLN A 61 10.90 4.83 -4.84
N LEU A 62 10.48 5.21 -3.62
CA LEU A 62 10.96 6.38 -2.89
C LEU A 62 10.94 6.08 -1.40
N TRP A 63 11.96 6.56 -0.68
CA TRP A 63 12.03 6.48 0.78
C TRP A 63 12.54 7.81 1.34
N GLU A 64 11.66 8.49 2.07
CA GLU A 64 11.92 9.73 2.80
C GLU A 64 11.52 9.53 4.27
N PRO A 65 11.99 10.38 5.20
CA PRO A 65 11.73 10.20 6.62
C PRO A 65 10.25 10.21 7.04
N ASP A 66 9.36 10.77 6.22
CA ASP A 66 7.92 10.93 6.45
C ASP A 66 7.05 10.40 5.30
N LEU A 67 7.67 9.89 4.22
CA LEU A 67 6.98 9.41 3.02
C LEU A 67 7.70 8.21 2.41
N VAL A 68 6.96 7.14 2.12
CA VAL A 68 7.48 5.98 1.39
C VAL A 68 6.54 5.66 0.23
N MET A 69 7.08 5.51 -0.98
CA MET A 69 6.30 5.06 -2.15
C MET A 69 6.76 3.68 -2.57
N VAL A 70 5.81 2.76 -2.77
CA VAL A 70 6.09 1.38 -3.15
C VAL A 70 5.17 0.88 -4.25
N LYS A 71 5.58 -0.20 -4.93
CA LYS A 71 4.73 -0.98 -5.81
C LYS A 71 4.18 -2.20 -5.08
N VAL A 72 2.87 -2.43 -5.20
CA VAL A 72 2.23 -3.67 -4.73
C VAL A 72 2.90 -4.86 -5.42
N PRO A 73 3.50 -5.82 -4.69
CA PRO A 73 4.26 -6.89 -5.30
C PRO A 73 3.36 -7.91 -6.01
N LEU A 74 3.95 -8.61 -6.99
CA LEU A 74 3.31 -9.77 -7.60
C LEU A 74 3.15 -10.87 -6.54
N GLY A 75 1.95 -11.44 -6.43
CA GLY A 75 1.65 -12.46 -5.42
C GLY A 75 1.32 -11.91 -4.03
N ALA A 76 1.24 -10.58 -3.86
CA ALA A 76 0.69 -9.98 -2.65
C ALA A 76 -0.70 -10.54 -2.33
N LYS A 77 -0.99 -10.71 -1.04
CA LYS A 77 -2.31 -11.11 -0.53
C LYS A 77 -2.91 -9.96 0.25
N SER A 78 -4.24 -9.86 0.25
CA SER A 78 -4.94 -8.91 1.12
C SER A 78 -4.55 -9.14 2.57
N GLY A 79 -4.28 -8.07 3.31
CA GLY A 79 -3.76 -8.16 4.67
C GLY A 79 -3.00 -6.92 5.09
N ASP A 80 -2.29 -7.03 6.21
CA ASP A 80 -1.56 -5.92 6.80
C ASP A 80 -0.34 -5.57 5.96
N VAL A 81 -0.05 -4.27 5.88
CA VAL A 81 1.16 -3.74 5.28
C VAL A 81 2.05 -3.23 6.39
N THR A 82 3.27 -3.74 6.46
CA THR A 82 4.27 -3.35 7.46
C THR A 82 5.39 -2.58 6.80
N VAL A 83 5.83 -1.50 7.45
CA VAL A 83 7.04 -0.75 7.09
C VAL A 83 8.08 -1.01 8.17
N SER A 84 9.27 -1.45 7.77
CA SER A 84 10.42 -1.63 8.64
C SER A 84 11.54 -0.70 8.17
N GLY A 85 12.10 0.06 9.10
CA GLY A 85 13.26 0.91 8.87
C GLY A 85 14.22 0.88 10.06
N PRO A 86 15.31 1.66 10.01
CA PRO A 86 16.35 1.63 11.06
C PRO A 86 15.84 1.97 12.47
N LYS A 87 14.71 2.68 12.55
CA LYS A 87 14.09 3.11 13.81
C LYS A 87 13.03 2.14 14.34
N GLY A 88 12.70 1.07 13.60
CA GLY A 88 11.72 0.07 14.02
C GLY A 88 10.75 -0.32 12.90
N THR A 89 9.66 -0.97 13.32
CA THR A 89 8.60 -1.47 12.43
C THR A 89 7.24 -0.94 12.89
N ALA A 90 6.39 -0.60 11.93
CA ALA A 90 5.01 -0.15 12.14
C ALA A 90 4.10 -0.78 11.09
N VAL A 91 2.85 -0.95 11.48
CA VAL A 91 1.78 -1.35 10.58
C VAL A 91 1.21 -0.08 9.95
N ALA A 92 1.25 0.01 8.62
CA ALA A 92 0.73 1.13 7.84
C ALA A 92 -0.78 1.04 7.56
N GLY A 93 -1.39 -0.10 7.89
CA GLY A 93 -2.80 -0.40 7.67
C GLY A 93 -3.00 -1.71 6.91
N ARG A 94 -4.24 -1.95 6.48
CA ARG A 94 -4.63 -3.14 5.71
C ARG A 94 -4.85 -2.78 4.25
N PHE A 95 -4.28 -3.57 3.34
CA PHE A 95 -4.46 -3.42 1.90
C PHE A 95 -5.34 -4.55 1.34
N ALA A 96 -6.27 -4.19 0.44
CA ALA A 96 -7.10 -5.16 -0.28
C ALA A 96 -6.62 -5.33 -1.72
N ILE A 97 -6.20 -6.54 -2.07
CA ILE A 97 -5.79 -6.89 -3.42
C ILE A 97 -7.04 -7.03 -4.30
N GLN A 98 -7.09 -6.21 -5.35
CA GLN A 98 -8.13 -6.28 -6.37
C GLN A 98 -7.72 -7.32 -7.42
N GLN A 99 -8.45 -8.43 -7.48
CA GLN A 99 -8.26 -9.47 -8.47
C GLN A 99 -9.12 -9.20 -9.71
N VAL A 100 -8.53 -9.39 -10.89
CA VAL A 100 -9.26 -9.36 -12.16
C VAL A 100 -10.36 -10.40 -12.14
N LYS A 101 -11.58 -10.00 -12.49
CA LYS A 101 -12.72 -10.90 -12.51
C LYS A 101 -13.52 -10.68 -13.78
N ILE A 102 -13.61 -11.69 -14.64
CA ILE A 102 -14.52 -11.69 -15.79
C ILE A 102 -15.89 -12.11 -15.29
N THR A 103 -16.92 -11.33 -15.61
CA THR A 103 -18.31 -11.63 -15.25
C THR A 103 -19.11 -12.15 -16.43
N LYS A 104 -18.80 -11.70 -17.65
CA LYS A 104 -19.56 -12.07 -18.84
C LYS A 104 -18.75 -11.97 -20.13
N LEU A 105 -19.10 -12.83 -21.08
CA LEU A 105 -18.69 -12.76 -22.48
C LEU A 105 -19.94 -12.60 -23.35
N VAL A 106 -19.93 -11.61 -24.25
CA VAL A 106 -21.07 -11.31 -25.13
C VAL A 106 -20.61 -11.18 -26.58
N PRO A 107 -21.13 -12.01 -27.50
CA PRO A 107 -21.87 -13.26 -27.25
C PRO A 107 -21.00 -14.33 -26.56
N PRO A 108 -21.58 -15.39 -25.94
CA PRO A 108 -20.81 -16.47 -25.32
C PRO A 108 -20.06 -17.36 -26.32
N GLU A 109 -20.49 -17.35 -27.60
CA GLU A 109 -19.84 -18.04 -28.71
C GLU A 109 -19.93 -17.14 -29.96
N ALA A 110 -18.89 -17.13 -30.79
CA ALA A 110 -18.85 -16.34 -32.01
C ALA A 110 -17.98 -16.99 -33.09
N GLU A 111 -18.29 -16.71 -34.35
CA GLU A 111 -17.46 -17.14 -35.49
C GLU A 111 -16.10 -16.42 -35.50
N PRO A 112 -15.07 -17.02 -36.13
CA PRO A 112 -13.77 -16.38 -36.31
C PRO A 112 -13.87 -14.98 -36.92
N GLY A 113 -13.18 -14.01 -36.33
CA GLY A 113 -13.21 -12.61 -36.77
C GLY A 113 -14.32 -11.76 -36.14
N SER A 114 -15.21 -12.35 -35.35
CA SER A 114 -16.24 -11.62 -34.60
C SER A 114 -15.65 -10.85 -33.42
N VAL A 115 -16.26 -9.72 -33.08
CA VAL A 115 -15.94 -8.96 -31.87
C VAL A 115 -16.67 -9.57 -30.66
N LEU A 116 -15.93 -9.82 -29.59
CA LEU A 116 -16.47 -10.21 -28.30
C LEU A 116 -16.35 -9.04 -27.31
N THR A 117 -17.41 -8.83 -26.52
CA THR A 117 -17.36 -7.93 -25.37
C THR A 117 -17.08 -8.75 -24.11
N ILE A 118 -16.04 -8.39 -23.38
CA ILE A 118 -15.70 -8.96 -22.08
C ILE A 118 -16.12 -7.96 -21.01
N GLU A 119 -17.10 -8.34 -20.20
CA GLU A 119 -17.50 -7.57 -19.02
C GLU A 119 -16.80 -8.15 -17.79
N GLY A 120 -16.44 -7.29 -16.86
CA GLY A 120 -15.76 -7.71 -15.63
C GLY A 120 -15.37 -6.55 -14.73
N GLU A 121 -14.65 -6.90 -13.68
CA GLU A 121 -14.14 -6.00 -12.64
C GLU A 121 -12.60 -6.01 -12.65
N HIS A 122 -12.02 -4.87 -12.26
CA HIS A 122 -10.57 -4.69 -12.03
C HIS A 122 -9.67 -4.96 -13.25
N PHE A 123 -10.11 -4.72 -14.49
CA PHE A 123 -9.26 -4.79 -15.69
C PHE A 123 -8.15 -3.73 -15.75
N GLY A 124 -8.06 -2.86 -14.74
CA GLY A 124 -7.16 -1.73 -14.72
C GLY A 124 -7.70 -0.52 -15.48
N ASN A 125 -6.93 0.55 -15.48
CA ASN A 125 -7.23 1.84 -16.09
C ASN A 125 -6.55 2.03 -17.47
N THR A 126 -5.73 1.06 -17.89
CA THR A 126 -4.99 1.11 -19.16
C THR A 126 -5.20 -0.21 -19.89
N ALA A 127 -5.50 -0.15 -21.19
CA ALA A 127 -5.46 -1.35 -22.02
C ALA A 127 -4.04 -1.95 -22.01
N GLY A 128 -3.93 -3.28 -21.89
CA GLY A 128 -2.66 -3.97 -22.06
C GLY A 128 -2.06 -3.74 -23.46
N SER A 129 -0.77 -4.06 -23.61
CA SER A 129 -0.13 -4.02 -24.93
C SER A 129 -0.87 -4.94 -25.92
N ARG A 130 -1.06 -4.46 -27.16
CA ARG A 130 -1.58 -5.26 -28.27
C ARG A 130 -0.56 -6.25 -28.79
#